data_AF-A0A1V5RKE7-F1
#
_entry.id   AF-A0A1V5RKE7-F1
#
_cell.length_a   1.000
_cell.length_b   1.000
_cell.length_c   1.000
_cell.angle_alpha   90.00
_cell.angle_beta   90.00
_cell.angle_gamma   90.00
#
_symmetry.space_group_name_H-M   'P 1'
#
loop_
_entity.id
_entity.type
_entity.pdbx_description
1 polymer ?
#
loop_
_entity_poly.entity_id
_entity_poly.type
_entity_poly.pdbx_seq_one_letter_code
_entity_poly.pdbx_strand_id
1 'polypeptide(L)'
;MTTILFKPGDVLATADALRALEFNEVTPQCLLGRHVRGDWGELPARDRRRNELQALRAHGVVTSRYRLNDGELVLITTDLRRADTLISQPGDDKYLARFAEAWRPPCYALEPPGYPYYLVRIWPDQAGQPDPALELARSAR
;
A
#
# COMPACT_ATOMS: atom_id res chain seq x y z
N MET A 1 -13.67 19.16 -8.88
CA MET A 1 -14.12 17.75 -8.83
C MET A 1 -12.90 16.86 -8.84
N THR A 2 -12.64 16.10 -7.76
CA THR A 2 -11.47 15.22 -7.64
C THR A 2 -11.80 13.83 -8.20
N THR A 3 -11.54 13.63 -9.49
CA THR A 3 -11.78 12.36 -10.20
C THR A 3 -10.87 11.26 -9.65
N ILE A 4 -11.45 10.11 -9.32
CA ILE A 4 -10.71 8.88 -8.99
C ILE A 4 -10.32 8.21 -10.31
N LEU A 5 -9.03 7.96 -10.53
CA LEU A 5 -8.50 7.37 -11.76
C LEU A 5 -8.66 5.85 -11.80
N PHE A 6 -8.55 5.18 -10.65
CA PHE A 6 -8.70 3.73 -10.53
C PHE A 6 -9.08 3.34 -9.10
N LYS A 7 -9.61 2.13 -8.94
CA LYS A 7 -9.88 1.55 -7.62
C LYS A 7 -8.59 0.91 -7.07
N PRO A 8 -8.31 1.02 -5.76
CA PRO A 8 -7.09 0.46 -5.18
C PRO A 8 -7.16 -1.05 -4.92
N GLY A 9 -8.35 -1.66 -4.96
CA GLY A 9 -8.52 -3.05 -4.56
C GLY A 9 -8.34 -3.24 -3.05
N ASP A 10 -7.78 -4.38 -2.65
CA ASP A 10 -7.41 -4.69 -1.27
C ASP A 10 -6.14 -3.91 -0.89
N VAL A 11 -6.18 -3.18 0.22
CA VAL A 11 -5.06 -2.33 0.65
C VAL A 11 -4.31 -3.01 1.79
N LEU A 12 -3.01 -3.21 1.59
CA LEU A 12 -2.07 -3.82 2.51
C LEU A 12 -0.99 -2.80 2.89
N ALA A 13 -0.38 -2.95 4.06
CA ALA A 13 0.78 -2.15 4.44
C ALA A 13 1.83 -2.98 5.17
N THR A 14 3.13 -2.74 4.91
CA THR A 14 4.20 -3.32 5.73
C THR A 14 4.24 -2.67 7.11
N ALA A 15 4.63 -3.43 8.13
CA ALA A 15 4.73 -2.95 9.51
C ALA A 15 5.59 -1.69 9.63
N ASP A 16 6.74 -1.66 8.96
CA ASP A 16 7.66 -0.51 9.03
C ASP A 16 7.09 0.72 8.34
N ALA A 17 6.38 0.55 7.23
CA ALA A 17 5.66 1.67 6.61
C ALA A 17 4.55 2.20 7.54
N LEU A 18 3.82 1.34 8.25
CA LEU A 18 2.82 1.79 9.22
C LEU A 18 3.45 2.55 10.39
N ARG A 19 4.59 2.08 10.91
CA ARG A 19 5.33 2.78 11.99
C ARG A 19 5.83 4.15 11.52
N ALA A 20 6.40 4.23 10.33
CA ALA A 20 6.85 5.49 9.75
C ALA A 20 5.70 6.49 9.58
N LEU A 21 4.54 6.00 9.12
CA LEU A 21 3.32 6.80 8.99
C LEU A 21 2.79 7.28 10.34
N GLU A 22 2.74 6.40 11.35
CA GLU A 22 2.31 6.74 12.71
C GLU A 22 3.23 7.78 13.36
N PHE A 23 4.54 7.59 13.26
CA PHE A 23 5.54 8.53 13.79
C PHE A 23 5.41 9.93 13.17
N ASN A 24 5.05 10.01 11.90
CA ASN A 24 4.86 11.26 11.17
C ASN A 24 3.41 11.79 11.21
N GLU A 25 2.52 11.17 11.98
CA GLU A 25 1.09 11.52 12.07
C GLU A 25 0.37 11.54 10.71
N VAL A 26 0.81 10.70 9.76
CA VAL A 26 0.22 10.58 8.42
C VAL A 26 -0.66 9.34 8.36
N THR A 27 -1.93 9.51 8.03
CA THR A 27 -2.82 8.35 7.87
C THR A 27 -2.60 7.66 6.50
N PRO A 28 -2.67 6.32 6.42
CA PRO A 28 -2.59 5.59 5.15
C PRO A 28 -3.60 6.08 4.10
N GLN A 29 -4.81 6.47 4.54
CA GLN A 29 -5.90 6.94 3.69
C GLN A 29 -5.56 8.25 2.98
N CYS A 30 -4.78 9.14 3.63
CA CYS A 30 -4.32 10.38 3.00
C CYS A 30 -3.45 10.09 1.77
N LEU A 31 -2.46 9.22 1.92
CA LEU A 31 -1.55 8.87 0.82
C LEU A 31 -2.23 8.01 -0.25
N LEU A 32 -3.10 7.07 0.15
CA LEU A 32 -3.91 6.28 -0.77
C LEU A 32 -4.83 7.17 -1.61
N GLY A 33 -5.45 8.17 -0.97
CA GLY A 33 -6.31 9.14 -1.63
C GLY A 33 -5.59 9.98 -2.69
N ARG A 34 -4.31 10.31 -2.45
CA ARG A 34 -3.44 10.97 -3.43
C ARG A 34 -3.12 10.04 -4.60
N HIS A 35 -2.76 8.80 -4.29
CA HIS A 35 -2.38 7.77 -5.27
C HIS A 35 -3.48 7.51 -6.29
N VAL A 36 -4.71 7.22 -5.83
CA VAL A 36 -5.84 6.90 -6.73
C VAL A 36 -6.33 8.09 -7.55
N ARG A 37 -5.91 9.31 -7.20
CA ARG A 37 -6.23 10.56 -7.92
C ARG A 37 -5.12 11.01 -8.88
N GLY A 38 -4.00 10.29 -8.91
CA GLY A 38 -2.88 10.62 -9.79
C GLY A 38 -1.89 11.63 -9.25
N ASP A 39 -1.93 11.92 -7.94
CA ASP A 39 -0.78 12.52 -7.29
C ASP A 39 0.23 11.41 -7.02
N TRP A 40 1.27 11.37 -7.85
CA TRP A 40 2.31 10.34 -7.75
C TRP A 40 3.43 10.68 -6.77
N GLY A 41 3.37 11.87 -6.15
CA GLY A 41 4.42 12.40 -5.31
C GLY A 41 5.74 12.59 -6.06
N GLU A 42 6.80 12.07 -5.47
CA GLU A 42 8.18 12.28 -5.85
C GLU A 42 8.71 11.19 -6.78
N LEU A 43 8.33 11.30 -8.05
CA LEU A 43 8.79 10.41 -9.10
C LEU A 43 9.46 11.19 -10.25
N PRO A 44 10.46 10.58 -10.92
CA PRO A 44 10.98 11.09 -12.18
C PRO A 44 9.86 11.29 -13.22
N ALA A 45 10.04 12.27 -14.11
CA ALA A 45 9.03 12.59 -15.13
C ALA A 45 8.64 11.39 -16.02
N ARG A 46 9.59 10.48 -16.28
CA ARG A 46 9.35 9.24 -17.03
C ARG A 46 8.36 8.32 -16.31
N ASP A 47 8.51 8.15 -15.00
CA ASP A 47 7.67 7.25 -14.20
C ASP A 47 6.29 7.85 -13.96
N ARG A 48 6.20 9.18 -13.81
CA ARG A 48 4.91 9.89 -13.74
C ARG A 48 4.09 9.69 -15.02
N ARG A 49 4.70 9.89 -16.20
CA ARG A 49 4.02 9.64 -17.49
C ARG A 49 3.62 8.17 -17.64
N ARG A 50 4.46 7.25 -17.18
CA ARG A 50 4.15 5.82 -17.16
C ARG A 50 2.92 5.53 -16.28
N ASN A 51 2.83 6.12 -15.10
CA ASN A 51 1.67 5.98 -14.21
C ASN A 51 0.40 6.57 -14.83
N GLU A 52 0.46 7.77 -15.43
CA GLU A 52 -0.68 8.39 -16.11
C GLU A 52 -1.26 7.47 -17.18
N LEU A 53 -0.41 6.88 -18.02
CA LEU A 53 -0.84 5.95 -19.06
C LEU A 53 -1.45 4.66 -18.47
N GLN A 54 -0.86 4.10 -17.41
CA GLN A 54 -1.32 2.85 -16.81
C GLN A 54 -2.60 3.03 -15.98
N ALA A 55 -2.74 4.17 -15.30
CA ALA A 55 -3.95 4.52 -14.56
C ALA A 55 -5.16 4.56 -15.49
N LEU A 56 -5.01 5.14 -16.69
CA LEU A 56 -6.08 5.24 -17.68
C LEU A 56 -6.44 3.91 -18.35
N ARG A 57 -5.47 3.02 -18.54
CA ARG A 57 -5.68 1.80 -19.34
C ARG A 57 -6.05 0.56 -18.51
N ALA A 58 -6.20 0.71 -17.19
CA ALA A 58 -6.50 -0.38 -16.24
C ALA A 58 -5.56 -1.60 -16.37
N HIS A 59 -4.31 -1.37 -16.75
CA HIS A 59 -3.26 -2.40 -16.80
C HIS A 59 -1.90 -1.82 -16.44
N GLY A 60 -1.04 -2.65 -15.87
CA GLY A 60 0.33 -2.29 -15.46
C GLY A 60 0.40 -1.72 -14.04
N VAL A 61 1.54 -1.90 -13.39
CA VAL A 61 1.80 -1.51 -12.00
C VAL A 61 1.96 0.01 -11.85
N VAL A 62 1.13 0.62 -11.00
CA VAL A 62 1.21 2.05 -10.68
C VAL A 62 1.87 2.22 -9.32
N THR A 63 2.93 3.02 -9.24
CA THR A 63 3.67 3.26 -8.00
C THR A 63 3.74 4.74 -7.70
N SER A 64 3.45 5.17 -6.48
CA SER A 64 3.69 6.53 -5.97
C SER A 64 4.72 6.53 -4.87
N ARG A 65 5.40 7.66 -4.70
CA ARG A 65 6.47 7.81 -3.71
C ARG A 65 6.26 9.10 -2.94
N TYR A 66 6.11 9.01 -1.63
CA TYR A 66 5.87 10.14 -0.75
C TYR A 66 6.98 10.25 0.28
N ARG A 67 7.51 11.45 0.46
CA ARG A 67 8.41 11.76 1.55
C ARG A 67 7.61 12.23 2.76
N LEU A 68 7.92 11.68 3.92
CA LEU A 68 7.37 12.09 5.21
C LEU A 68 8.17 13.26 5.79
N ASN A 69 7.73 13.82 6.91
CA ASN A 69 8.30 15.04 7.48
C ASN A 69 9.72 14.83 8.02
N ASP A 70 10.01 13.62 8.52
CA ASP A 70 11.34 13.19 8.96
C ASP A 70 12.30 12.84 7.81
N GLY A 71 11.84 12.87 6.56
CA GLY A 71 12.62 12.52 5.38
C GLY A 71 12.51 11.07 4.94
N GLU A 72 11.85 10.21 5.72
CA GLU A 72 11.56 8.83 5.31
C GLU A 72 10.65 8.78 4.08
N LEU A 73 10.69 7.63 3.40
CA LEU A 73 9.98 7.44 2.15
C LEU A 73 9.00 6.30 2.29
N VAL A 74 7.78 6.55 1.82
CA VAL A 74 6.72 5.55 1.69
C VAL A 74 6.36 5.42 0.22
N LEU A 75 6.25 4.18 -0.23
CA LEU A 75 5.76 3.80 -1.54
C LEU A 75 4.32 3.32 -1.42
N ILE A 76 3.49 3.68 -2.39
CA ILE A 76 2.18 3.06 -2.59
C ILE A 76 2.15 2.47 -3.98
N THR A 77 1.96 1.15 -4.07
CA THR A 77 1.98 0.44 -5.34
C THR A 77 0.72 -0.37 -5.52
N THR A 78 -0.03 -0.07 -6.57
CA THR A 78 -1.17 -0.89 -7.01
C THR A 78 -0.73 -1.84 -8.12
N ASP A 79 -1.09 -3.11 -7.96
CA ASP A 79 -0.73 -4.20 -8.86
C ASP A 79 -1.32 -4.01 -10.27
N LEU A 80 -0.85 -4.83 -11.21
CA LEU A 80 -1.22 -4.73 -12.62
C LEU A 80 -2.72 -4.95 -12.89
N ARG A 81 -3.46 -5.60 -11.98
CA ARG A 81 -4.89 -5.89 -12.10
C ARG A 81 -5.78 -4.96 -11.28
N ARG A 82 -5.20 -4.03 -10.50
CA ARG A 82 -5.94 -3.20 -9.53
C ARG A 82 -6.67 -4.03 -8.46
N ALA A 83 -6.18 -5.24 -8.21
CA ALA A 83 -6.69 -6.14 -7.19
C ALA A 83 -6.12 -5.80 -5.82
N ASP A 84 -4.84 -5.39 -5.77
CA ASP A 84 -4.13 -5.15 -4.52
C ASP A 84 -3.34 -3.85 -4.58
N THR A 85 -3.25 -3.16 -3.44
CA THR A 85 -2.39 -2.00 -3.22
C THR A 85 -1.54 -2.21 -1.98
N LEU A 86 -0.22 -2.09 -2.12
CA LEU A 86 0.72 -2.18 -1.01
C LEU A 86 1.27 -0.80 -0.63
N ILE A 87 1.25 -0.50 0.67
CA ILE A 87 1.97 0.60 1.29
C ILE A 87 3.25 0.05 1.91
N SER A 88 4.42 0.52 1.50
CA SER A 88 5.70 -0.04 1.94
C SER A 88 6.81 1.00 2.03
N GLN A 89 7.94 0.67 2.65
CA GLN A 89 9.18 1.43 2.46
C GLN A 89 9.89 1.01 1.16
N PRO A 90 10.83 1.81 0.62
CA PRO A 90 11.65 1.41 -0.53
C PRO A 90 12.45 0.13 -0.26
N GLY A 91 12.39 -0.82 -1.19
CA GLY A 91 13.11 -2.11 -1.08
C GLY A 91 12.22 -3.28 -0.66
N ASP A 92 11.05 -2.99 -0.08
CA ASP A 92 10.02 -3.97 0.27
C ASP A 92 9.02 -4.23 -0.88
N ASP A 93 8.99 -3.35 -1.88
CA ASP A 93 8.09 -3.42 -3.03
C ASP A 93 8.32 -4.68 -3.90
N LYS A 94 9.51 -5.27 -3.87
CA LYS A 94 9.83 -6.54 -4.55
C LYS A 94 8.96 -7.73 -4.09
N TYR A 95 8.28 -7.61 -2.94
CA TYR A 95 7.45 -8.67 -2.38
C TYR A 95 5.97 -8.59 -2.83
N LEU A 96 5.56 -7.54 -3.56
CA LEU A 96 4.19 -7.35 -4.11
C LEU A 96 3.59 -8.63 -4.71
N ALA A 97 4.34 -9.34 -5.55
CA ALA A 97 3.87 -10.56 -6.21
C ALA A 97 3.61 -11.72 -5.23
N ARG A 98 4.39 -11.79 -4.14
CA ARG A 98 4.28 -12.86 -3.13
C ARG A 98 3.15 -12.57 -2.13
N PHE A 99 2.82 -11.30 -1.92
CA PHE A 99 1.77 -10.88 -1.00
C PHE A 99 0.35 -11.17 -1.51
N ALA A 100 0.09 -10.92 -2.80
CA ALA A 100 -1.21 -11.21 -3.42
C ALA A 100 -1.55 -12.72 -3.46
N GLU A 101 -0.53 -13.58 -3.57
CA GLU A 101 -0.70 -15.03 -3.51
C GLU A 101 -0.92 -15.55 -2.08
N ALA A 102 -0.23 -14.96 -1.09
CA ALA A 102 -0.32 -15.37 0.31
C ALA A 102 -1.63 -14.96 1.01
N TRP A 103 -2.35 -13.94 0.48
CA TRP A 103 -3.58 -13.38 1.06
C TRP A 103 -4.90 -13.95 0.49
N ARG A 104 -4.85 -15.04 -0.29
CA ARG A 104 -6.09 -15.75 -0.72
C ARG A 104 -6.63 -16.64 0.42
N PRO A 105 -7.91 -16.51 0.80
CA PRO A 105 -8.46 -17.12 2.02
C PRO A 105 -8.25 -18.64 2.14
N PRO A 106 -8.14 -19.16 3.38
CA PRO A 106 -8.39 -18.46 4.65
C PRO A 106 -7.08 -18.00 5.30
N CYS A 107 -6.74 -16.73 5.15
CA CYS A 107 -5.54 -16.13 5.74
C CYS A 107 -5.91 -15.58 7.11
N TYR A 108 -5.85 -16.44 8.13
CA TYR A 108 -5.58 -15.94 9.47
C TYR A 108 -4.18 -15.33 9.44
N ALA A 109 -3.96 -14.23 10.16
CA ALA A 109 -2.67 -13.61 10.36
C ALA A 109 -1.61 -14.67 10.71
N LEU A 110 -0.94 -15.17 9.69
CA LEU A 110 0.17 -16.08 9.81
C LEU A 110 1.33 -15.25 9.35
N GLU A 111 2.25 -14.95 10.28
CA GLU A 111 3.63 -14.68 9.90
C GLU A 111 4.04 -15.81 8.95
N PRO A 112 4.16 -15.57 7.63
CA PRO A 112 4.62 -16.64 6.78
C PRO A 112 6.07 -16.87 7.21
N PRO A 113 6.45 -18.09 7.65
CA PRO A 113 7.77 -18.33 8.20
C PRO A 113 8.83 -17.91 7.17
N GLY A 114 9.66 -16.94 7.54
CA GLY A 114 10.72 -16.39 6.69
C GLY A 114 10.45 -15.05 6.01
N TYR A 115 9.37 -14.33 6.34
CA TYR A 115 9.16 -12.95 5.89
C TYR A 115 9.18 -11.97 7.07
N PRO A 116 10.02 -10.93 7.04
CA PRO A 116 10.18 -10.00 8.16
C PRO A 116 9.04 -8.94 8.27
N TYR A 117 7.92 -9.09 7.55
CA TYR A 117 6.91 -8.05 7.44
C TYR A 117 5.52 -8.55 7.85
N TYR A 118 4.88 -7.84 8.79
CA TYR A 118 3.44 -7.96 9.02
C TYR A 118 2.70 -7.14 7.98
N LEU A 119 1.71 -7.74 7.32
CA LEU A 119 0.79 -7.05 6.43
C LEU A 119 -0.54 -6.82 7.15
N VAL A 120 -1.04 -5.58 7.09
CA VAL A 120 -2.35 -5.23 7.66
C VAL A 120 -3.31 -4.89 6.52
N ARG A 121 -4.50 -5.51 6.50
CA ARG A 121 -5.57 -5.13 5.57
C ARG A 121 -6.24 -3.84 6.09
N ILE A 122 -6.25 -2.81 5.25
CA ILE A 122 -6.79 -1.48 5.59
C ILE A 122 -8.13 -1.21 4.85
N TRP A 123 -8.40 -1.92 3.75
CA TRP A 123 -9.62 -1.74 2.94
C TRP A 123 -9.83 -2.88 1.90
N PRO A 124 -11.08 -3.22 1.50
CA PRO A 124 -12.28 -3.26 2.33
C PRO A 124 -12.34 -4.61 3.07
N ASP A 125 -12.77 -4.58 4.32
CA ASP A 125 -13.31 -5.77 4.98
C ASP A 125 -14.84 -5.70 4.87
N GLN A 126 -15.49 -6.82 4.54
CA GLN A 126 -16.94 -6.89 4.41
C GLN A 126 -17.68 -6.70 5.76
N ALA A 127 -16.96 -6.59 6.89
CA ALA A 127 -17.57 -6.55 8.21
C ALA A 127 -17.27 -5.31 9.06
N GLY A 128 -16.45 -4.36 8.59
CA GLY A 128 -16.19 -3.11 9.34
C GLY A 128 -15.54 -3.30 10.71
N GLN A 129 -14.91 -4.44 10.98
CA GLN A 129 -14.07 -4.64 12.17
C GLN A 129 -12.60 -4.33 11.84
N PRO A 130 -11.86 -3.69 12.77
CA PRO A 130 -10.42 -3.53 12.61
C PRO A 130 -9.75 -4.91 12.55
N ASP A 131 -8.83 -5.08 11.61
CA ASP A 131 -8.06 -6.32 11.42
C ASP A 131 -7.35 -6.70 12.72
N PRO A 132 -7.56 -7.92 13.28
CA PRO A 132 -6.84 -8.40 14.46
C PRO A 132 -5.31 -8.32 14.32
N ALA A 133 -4.77 -8.34 13.10
CA ALA A 133 -3.35 -8.14 12.83
C ALA A 133 -2.86 -6.72 13.18
N LEU A 134 -3.73 -5.70 13.12
CA LEU A 134 -3.41 -4.33 13.51
C LEU A 134 -3.17 -4.24 15.03
N GLU A 135 -3.99 -4.94 15.82
CA GLU A 135 -3.82 -5.03 17.28
C GLU A 135 -2.59 -5.86 17.66
N LEU A 136 -2.29 -6.92 16.91
CA LEU A 136 -1.09 -7.72 17.11
C LEU A 136 0.19 -6.90 16.84
N ALA A 137 0.23 -6.16 15.73
CA ALA A 137 1.36 -5.29 15.38
C ALA A 137 1.61 -4.18 16.42
N ARG A 138 0.55 -3.69 17.08
CA ARG A 138 0.65 -2.74 18.20
C ARG A 138 1.17 -3.39 19.50
N SER A 139 0.92 -4.68 19.68
CA SER A 139 1.26 -5.42 20.89
C SER A 139 2.68 -6.01 20.92
N ALA A 140 3.34 -6.15 19.77
CA ALA A 140 4.67 -6.76 19.61
C ALA A 140 5.85 -5.83 20.02
N ARG A 141 5.70 -5.11 21.14
CA ARG A 141 6.75 -4.25 21.76
C ARG A 141 8.02 -5.00 22.12
#